data_AF-A0A448WPY3-F1
#
_entry.id   AF-A0A448WPY3-F1
#
_cell.length_a   1.000
_cell.length_b   1.000
_cell.length_c   1.000
_cell.angle_alpha   90.00
_cell.angle_beta   90.00
_cell.angle_gamma   90.00
#
_symmetry.space_group_name_H-M   'P 1'
#
loop_
_entity.id
_entity.type
_entity.pdbx_description
1 polymer ?
#
loop_
_entity_poly.entity_id
_entity_poly.type
_entity_poly.pdbx_seq_one_letter_code
_entity_poly.pdbx_strand_id
1 'polypeptide(L)'
;MSSHTLITSNSLPINDTLIRAAKGLPVDHVPVWIMRQAGRYLPEFREIRLEYDFFTICQSPELACEITLQPVNRFPVDAAIIFSDILVVPQVLGLQVDMVPGAGPRFPRPLSDPSDLCRLTYGIDDGLKAAEKLGYVYEAIKMVRRRLAGKVPLIGFAGGPWTLMSYMIEGSNMRYIKRQISGLNQLMECLQCQVPNVGTAIHSVGGIPIHS
;
A
#
# COMPACT_ATOMS: atom_id res chain seq x y z
N MET A 1 12.47 30.44 23.97
CA MET A 1 11.71 29.23 24.37
C MET A 1 10.90 28.81 23.16
N SER A 2 11.33 27.72 22.50
CA SER A 2 10.75 27.29 21.22
C SER A 2 9.39 26.63 21.48
N SER A 3 8.33 27.22 20.93
CA SER A 3 6.98 26.68 20.98
C SER A 3 6.91 25.38 20.20
N HIS A 4 6.81 24.25 20.90
CA HIS A 4 6.48 22.97 20.29
C HIS A 4 4.99 22.98 19.91
N THR A 5 4.68 23.43 18.69
CA THR A 5 3.37 23.23 18.09
C THR A 5 3.15 21.72 17.92
N LEU A 6 2.29 21.14 18.75
CA LEU A 6 1.83 19.77 18.59
C LEU A 6 1.02 19.69 17.28
N ILE A 7 1.64 19.17 16.22
CA ILE A 7 1.01 18.84 14.94
C ILE A 7 -0.04 17.77 15.25
N THR A 8 -1.32 18.17 15.30
CA THR A 8 -2.44 17.23 15.46
C THR A 8 -2.64 16.44 14.17
N SER A 9 -3.35 15.32 14.23
CA SER A 9 -3.59 14.42 13.07
C SER A 9 -4.28 15.08 11.87
N ASN A 10 -4.73 16.32 11.99
CA ASN A 10 -5.49 17.08 10.99
C ASN A 10 -4.77 18.32 10.44
N SER A 11 -3.56 18.65 10.90
CA SER A 11 -2.81 19.76 10.30
C SER A 11 -2.11 19.32 9.01
N LEU A 12 -2.16 20.18 7.99
CA LEU A 12 -1.41 20.00 6.75
C LEU A 12 0.10 19.85 7.05
N PRO A 13 0.83 19.03 6.28
CA PRO A 13 2.28 18.92 6.43
C PRO A 13 2.95 20.27 6.19
N ILE A 14 4.11 20.48 6.84
CA ILE A 14 4.96 21.66 6.71
C ILE A 14 5.31 21.90 5.23
N ASN A 15 5.69 20.84 4.50
CA ASN A 15 5.74 20.86 3.05
C ASN A 15 4.47 20.21 2.49
N ASP A 16 3.53 21.03 2.02
CA ASP A 16 2.28 20.60 1.37
C ASP A 16 2.29 20.76 -0.15
N THR A 17 3.46 21.05 -0.74
CA THR A 17 3.61 21.42 -2.16
C THR A 17 3.01 20.36 -3.10
N LEU A 18 3.20 19.07 -2.79
CA LEU A 18 2.57 17.99 -3.55
C LEU A 18 1.04 18.05 -3.52
N ILE A 19 0.44 18.33 -2.35
CA ILE A 19 -1.02 18.42 -2.20
C ILE A 19 -1.56 19.63 -2.98
N ARG A 20 -0.89 20.78 -2.89
CA ARG A 20 -1.26 21.98 -3.64
C ARG A 20 -1.20 21.74 -5.15
N ALA A 21 -0.09 21.18 -5.64
CA ALA A 21 0.06 20.85 -7.05
C ALA A 21 -1.01 19.87 -7.54
N ALA A 22 -1.31 18.81 -6.77
CA ALA A 22 -2.35 17.85 -7.11
C ALA A 22 -3.76 18.46 -7.19
N LYS A 23 -4.00 19.56 -6.46
CA LYS A 23 -5.25 20.35 -6.50
C LYS A 23 -5.25 21.44 -7.58
N GLY A 24 -4.19 21.56 -8.37
CA GLY A 24 -4.04 22.64 -9.36
C GLY A 24 -3.82 24.02 -8.75
N LEU A 25 -3.39 24.10 -7.49
CA LEU A 25 -3.08 25.36 -6.81
C LEU A 25 -1.64 25.82 -7.15
N PRO A 26 -1.34 27.13 -7.06
CA PRO A 26 0.02 27.64 -7.25
C PRO A 26 1.02 27.01 -6.29
N VAL A 27 2.23 26.73 -6.80
CA VAL A 27 3.35 26.14 -6.06
C VAL A 27 4.67 26.85 -6.41
N ASP A 28 5.58 26.88 -5.44
CA ASP A 28 6.88 27.57 -5.56
C ASP A 28 7.88 26.76 -6.40
N HIS A 29 7.72 25.44 -6.43
CA HIS A 29 8.47 24.51 -7.27
C HIS A 29 7.60 23.31 -7.68
N VAL A 30 8.04 22.58 -8.71
CA VAL A 30 7.38 21.32 -9.12
C VAL A 30 7.73 20.24 -8.08
N PRO A 31 6.75 19.63 -7.39
CA PRO A 31 7.03 18.66 -6.35
C PRO A 31 7.54 17.34 -6.93
N VAL A 32 8.49 16.71 -6.25
CA VAL A 32 9.15 15.46 -6.66
C VAL A 32 9.03 14.38 -5.61
N TRP A 33 8.57 13.21 -6.04
CA TRP A 33 8.68 11.93 -5.33
C TRP A 33 8.90 10.83 -6.37
N ILE A 34 9.40 9.67 -5.95
CA ILE A 34 9.76 8.60 -6.89
C ILE A 34 9.04 7.31 -6.49
N MET A 35 8.35 6.69 -7.45
CA MET A 35 7.80 5.34 -7.26
C MET A 35 8.93 4.37 -6.91
N ARG A 36 8.75 3.60 -5.82
CA ARG A 36 9.79 2.71 -5.25
C ARG A 36 11.05 3.44 -4.77
N GLN A 37 10.90 4.66 -4.25
CA GLN A 37 11.98 5.41 -3.59
C GLN A 37 12.61 4.66 -2.40
N ALA A 38 11.85 3.82 -1.70
CA ALA A 38 12.41 2.86 -0.75
C ALA A 38 12.69 1.54 -1.49
N GLY A 39 13.95 1.23 -1.74
CA GLY A 39 14.29 0.07 -2.57
C GLY A 39 15.77 -0.29 -2.62
N ARG A 40 16.07 -1.33 -3.41
CA ARG A 40 17.37 -2.04 -3.45
C ARG A 40 18.59 -1.18 -3.80
N TYR A 41 18.38 0.02 -4.34
CA TYR A 41 19.46 0.95 -4.63
C TYR A 41 20.05 1.57 -3.35
N LEU A 42 19.28 1.63 -2.26
CA LEU A 42 19.75 2.09 -0.96
C LEU A 42 20.52 0.98 -0.22
N PRO A 43 21.72 1.24 0.31
CA PRO A 43 22.45 0.28 1.14
C PRO A 43 21.67 -0.09 2.42
N GLU A 44 21.10 0.89 3.12
CA GLU A 44 20.29 0.71 4.33
C GLU A 44 19.02 -0.15 4.09
N PHE A 45 18.46 -0.10 2.88
CA PHE A 45 17.37 -1.01 2.49
C PHE A 45 17.88 -2.44 2.32
N ARG A 46 19.07 -2.60 1.71
CA ARG A 46 19.66 -3.91 1.47
C ARG A 46 20.01 -4.62 2.77
N GLU A 47 20.49 -3.88 3.77
CA GLU A 47 20.79 -4.39 5.12
C GLU A 47 19.55 -5.06 5.75
N ILE A 48 18.40 -4.36 5.78
CA ILE A 48 17.15 -4.93 6.31
C ILE A 48 16.69 -6.14 5.48
N ARG A 49 16.89 -6.11 4.15
CA ARG A 49 16.55 -7.23 3.26
C ARG A 49 17.42 -8.47 3.41
N LEU A 50 18.59 -8.37 4.05
CA LEU A 50 19.42 -9.53 4.39
C LEU A 50 18.87 -10.30 5.59
N GLU A 51 18.19 -9.60 6.50
CA GLU A 51 17.66 -10.19 7.73
C GLU A 51 16.23 -10.70 7.58
N TYR A 52 15.38 -9.98 6.83
CA TYR A 52 13.95 -10.26 6.75
C TYR A 52 13.51 -10.53 5.29
N ASP A 53 12.55 -11.44 5.10
CA ASP A 53 11.89 -11.61 3.81
C ASP A 53 10.91 -10.46 3.51
N PHE A 54 10.43 -10.40 2.26
CA PHE A 54 9.71 -9.21 1.77
C PHE A 54 8.35 -9.04 2.45
N PHE A 55 7.62 -10.13 2.66
CA PHE A 55 6.30 -10.04 3.27
C PHE A 55 6.39 -9.85 4.77
N THR A 56 7.40 -10.43 5.45
CA THR A 56 7.67 -10.11 6.86
C THR A 56 7.91 -8.60 7.04
N ILE A 57 8.65 -7.96 6.15
CA ILE A 57 8.85 -6.50 6.19
C ILE A 57 7.52 -5.75 6.00
N CYS A 58 6.72 -6.12 4.99
CA CYS A 58 5.42 -5.48 4.76
C CYS A 58 4.44 -5.67 5.92
N GLN A 59 4.53 -6.80 6.65
CA GLN A 59 3.65 -7.18 7.74
C GLN A 59 4.14 -6.70 9.12
N SER A 60 5.37 -6.17 9.23
CA SER A 60 5.88 -5.52 10.43
C SER A 60 5.75 -4.00 10.32
N PRO A 61 4.89 -3.36 11.14
CA PRO A 61 4.74 -1.91 11.16
C PRO A 61 6.05 -1.15 11.35
N GLU A 62 6.93 -1.66 12.21
CA GLU A 62 8.21 -1.05 12.55
C GLU A 62 9.17 -1.09 11.35
N LEU A 63 9.33 -2.25 10.70
CA LEU A 63 10.20 -2.42 9.54
C LEU A 63 9.68 -1.63 8.33
N ALA A 64 8.37 -1.69 8.06
CA ALA A 64 7.74 -0.90 7.00
C ALA A 64 7.93 0.61 7.25
N CYS A 65 7.80 1.04 8.51
CA CYS A 65 8.02 2.42 8.90
C CYS A 65 9.46 2.87 8.68
N GLU A 66 10.43 2.08 9.14
CA GLU A 66 11.86 2.36 8.97
C GLU A 66 12.21 2.52 7.49
N ILE A 67 11.86 1.53 6.67
CA ILE A 67 12.14 1.54 5.23
C ILE A 67 11.48 2.73 4.53
N THR A 68 10.25 3.08 4.90
CA THR A 68 9.53 4.24 4.32
C THR A 68 10.30 5.55 4.54
N LEU A 69 10.96 5.71 5.69
CA LEU A 69 11.64 6.94 6.07
C LEU A 69 13.04 7.08 5.48
N GLN A 70 13.71 5.98 5.10
CA GLN A 70 15.06 5.99 4.52
C GLN A 70 15.23 7.02 3.39
N PRO A 71 14.42 7.02 2.30
CA PRO A 71 14.56 7.99 1.22
C PRO A 71 14.25 9.43 1.64
N VAL A 72 13.32 9.64 2.57
CA VAL A 72 12.93 10.97 3.09
C VAL A 72 14.03 11.60 3.95
N ASN A 73 14.84 10.76 4.58
CA ASN A 73 16.01 11.18 5.34
C ASN A 73 17.23 11.44 4.45
N ARG A 74 17.31 10.75 3.31
CA ARG A 74 18.46 10.82 2.40
C ARG A 74 18.33 11.90 1.33
N PHE A 75 17.11 12.18 0.87
CA PHE A 75 16.84 13.08 -0.24
C PHE A 75 15.76 14.12 0.11
N PRO A 76 15.80 15.32 -0.50
CA PRO A 76 14.77 16.34 -0.32
C PRO A 76 13.54 16.04 -1.20
N VAL A 77 12.88 14.90 -0.97
CA VAL A 77 11.62 14.55 -1.65
C VAL A 77 10.44 15.28 -1.02
N ASP A 78 9.41 15.59 -1.81
CA ASP A 78 8.20 16.30 -1.39
C ASP A 78 7.10 15.37 -0.85
N ALA A 79 7.33 14.05 -0.84
CA ALA A 79 6.43 13.08 -0.23
C ALA A 79 7.13 11.80 0.20
N ALA A 80 6.55 11.17 1.22
CA ALA A 80 6.78 9.77 1.55
C ALA A 80 5.70 8.91 0.87
N ILE A 81 6.01 7.67 0.57
CA ILE A 81 5.02 6.65 0.17
C ILE A 81 5.19 5.44 1.08
N ILE A 82 4.09 4.94 1.64
CA ILE A 82 4.14 3.79 2.55
C ILE A 82 4.81 2.60 1.88
N PHE A 83 5.74 1.93 2.58
CA PHE A 83 6.28 0.67 2.11
C PHE A 83 5.26 -0.44 2.37
N SER A 84 4.65 -0.94 1.30
CA SER A 84 3.69 -2.04 1.29
C SER A 84 3.71 -2.71 -0.08
N ASP A 85 2.83 -3.69 -0.32
CA ASP A 85 2.65 -4.33 -1.62
C ASP A 85 1.17 -4.43 -1.99
N ILE A 86 0.84 -4.36 -3.28
CA ILE A 86 -0.56 -4.49 -3.72
C ILE A 86 -1.12 -5.89 -3.43
N LEU A 87 -0.26 -6.91 -3.35
CA LEU A 87 -0.64 -8.31 -3.19
C LEU A 87 -1.01 -8.68 -1.75
N VAL A 88 -0.89 -7.76 -0.80
CA VAL A 88 -1.45 -7.92 0.55
C VAL A 88 -2.97 -8.13 0.51
N VAL A 89 -3.67 -7.54 -0.49
CA VAL A 89 -5.12 -7.70 -0.65
C VAL A 89 -5.47 -9.17 -0.98
N PRO A 90 -4.91 -9.81 -2.03
CA PRO A 90 -5.04 -11.24 -2.25
C PRO A 90 -4.69 -12.12 -1.04
N GLN A 91 -3.66 -11.78 -0.26
CA GLN A 91 -3.30 -12.51 0.97
C GLN A 91 -4.44 -12.47 2.00
N VAL A 92 -5.02 -11.29 2.23
CA VAL A 92 -6.13 -11.10 3.16
C VAL A 92 -7.39 -11.81 2.70
N LEU A 93 -7.60 -11.90 1.38
CA LEU A 93 -8.67 -12.69 0.75
C LEU A 93 -8.44 -14.22 0.86
N GLY A 94 -7.32 -14.67 1.43
CA GLY A 94 -7.05 -16.07 1.70
C GLY A 94 -6.18 -16.78 0.65
N LEU A 95 -5.63 -16.04 -0.33
CA LEU A 95 -4.71 -16.61 -1.30
C LEU A 95 -3.27 -16.58 -0.79
N GLN A 96 -2.55 -17.68 -1.00
CA GLN A 96 -1.11 -17.71 -0.74
C GLN A 96 -0.37 -16.95 -1.86
N VAL A 97 0.57 -16.11 -1.45
CA VAL A 97 1.47 -15.37 -2.34
C VAL A 97 2.89 -15.55 -1.86
N ASP A 98 3.75 -16.09 -2.72
CA ASP A 98 5.16 -16.31 -2.44
C ASP A 98 6.00 -15.30 -3.25
N MET A 99 6.93 -14.61 -2.59
CA MET A 99 7.90 -13.75 -3.27
C MET A 99 9.13 -14.57 -3.65
N VAL A 100 9.22 -14.99 -4.91
CA VAL A 100 10.34 -15.78 -5.41
C VAL A 100 11.48 -14.85 -5.87
N PRO A 101 12.70 -15.00 -5.32
CA PRO A 101 13.86 -14.20 -5.74
C PRO A 101 14.10 -14.28 -7.26
N GLY A 102 14.25 -13.13 -7.90
CA GLY A 102 14.48 -13.03 -9.35
C GLY A 102 13.26 -13.25 -10.24
N ALA A 103 12.22 -13.95 -9.77
CA ALA A 103 10.98 -14.20 -10.53
C ALA A 103 9.80 -13.29 -10.14
N GLY A 104 9.79 -12.80 -8.90
CA GLY A 104 8.71 -11.96 -8.37
C GLY A 104 7.60 -12.79 -7.71
N PRO A 105 6.40 -12.21 -7.54
CA PRO A 105 5.31 -12.85 -6.84
C PRO A 105 4.80 -14.06 -7.62
N ARG A 106 4.49 -15.12 -6.90
CA ARG A 106 3.86 -16.34 -7.40
C ARG A 106 2.67 -16.72 -6.54
N PHE A 107 1.61 -17.16 -7.18
CA PHE A 107 0.49 -17.83 -6.52
C PHE A 107 0.65 -19.32 -6.79
N PRO A 108 0.89 -20.15 -5.77
CA PRO A 108 1.00 -21.61 -5.96
C PRO A 108 -0.28 -22.23 -6.51
N ARG A 109 -1.42 -21.66 -6.14
CA ARG A 109 -2.76 -22.06 -6.58
C ARG A 109 -3.51 -20.84 -7.12
N PRO A 110 -3.24 -20.40 -8.36
CA PRO A 110 -4.00 -19.31 -8.96
C PRO A 110 -5.47 -19.70 -9.13
N LEU A 111 -6.35 -18.73 -9.35
CA LEU A 111 -7.74 -18.94 -9.72
C LEU A 111 -7.80 -19.38 -11.18
N SER A 112 -8.53 -20.46 -11.45
CA SER A 112 -8.61 -21.07 -12.77
C SER A 112 -10.03 -21.42 -13.22
N ASP A 113 -10.98 -21.53 -12.28
CA ASP A 113 -12.39 -21.84 -12.52
C ASP A 113 -13.29 -21.01 -11.58
N PRO A 114 -14.55 -20.69 -11.94
CA PRO A 114 -15.49 -20.03 -11.03
C PRO A 114 -15.61 -20.70 -9.67
N SER A 115 -15.47 -22.03 -9.58
CA SER A 115 -15.53 -22.72 -8.30
C SER A 115 -14.36 -22.35 -7.38
N ASP A 116 -13.20 -21.94 -7.90
CA ASP A 116 -12.05 -21.50 -7.10
C ASP A 116 -12.34 -20.25 -6.27
N LEU A 117 -13.38 -19.50 -6.65
CA LEU A 117 -13.90 -18.37 -5.89
C LEU A 117 -14.24 -18.78 -4.45
N CYS A 118 -14.77 -19.98 -4.22
CA CYS A 118 -15.12 -20.44 -2.87
C CYS A 118 -13.93 -20.49 -1.88
N ARG A 119 -12.68 -20.43 -2.38
CA ARG A 119 -11.46 -20.36 -1.57
C ARG A 119 -11.21 -18.96 -1.01
N LEU A 120 -11.83 -17.94 -1.58
CA LEU A 120 -11.71 -16.57 -1.11
C LEU A 120 -12.56 -16.40 0.15
N THR A 121 -12.02 -15.66 1.13
CA THR A 121 -12.78 -15.27 2.32
C THR A 121 -13.80 -14.19 1.89
N TYR A 122 -15.09 -14.56 1.81
CA TYR A 122 -16.19 -13.71 1.31
C TYR A 122 -17.09 -13.15 2.41
N GLY A 123 -17.32 -11.82 2.39
CA GLY A 123 -18.46 -11.19 3.08
C GLY A 123 -18.44 -9.65 3.08
N ILE A 124 -19.62 -9.02 3.02
CA ILE A 124 -19.80 -7.58 3.31
C ILE A 124 -19.56 -7.31 4.81
N ASP A 125 -19.87 -8.27 5.68
CA ASP A 125 -19.45 -8.31 7.09
C ASP A 125 -17.94 -8.55 7.28
N ASP A 126 -17.25 -8.99 6.21
CA ASP A 126 -15.80 -9.20 6.23
C ASP A 126 -15.01 -7.94 5.86
N GLY A 127 -15.66 -6.81 5.52
CA GLY A 127 -14.96 -5.53 5.37
C GLY A 127 -14.25 -5.10 6.65
N LEU A 128 -14.89 -5.32 7.81
CA LEU A 128 -14.26 -5.14 9.13
C LEU A 128 -13.13 -6.16 9.35
N LYS A 129 -13.33 -7.44 9.01
CA LYS A 129 -12.30 -8.47 9.18
C LYS A 129 -11.11 -8.28 8.25
N ALA A 130 -11.32 -7.75 7.05
CA ALA A 130 -10.27 -7.38 6.11
C ALA A 130 -9.48 -6.18 6.65
N ALA A 131 -10.16 -5.18 7.24
CA ALA A 131 -9.49 -4.10 7.96
C ALA A 131 -8.72 -4.62 9.19
N GLU A 132 -9.27 -5.56 9.97
CA GLU A 132 -8.55 -6.20 11.08
C GLU A 132 -7.30 -6.94 10.59
N LYS A 133 -7.41 -7.72 9.52
CA LYS A 133 -6.27 -8.43 8.91
C LYS A 133 -5.23 -7.48 8.30
N LEU A 134 -5.64 -6.29 7.86
CA LEU A 134 -4.76 -5.20 7.41
C LEU A 134 -4.30 -4.29 8.55
N GLY A 135 -4.58 -4.66 9.81
CA GLY A 135 -4.17 -3.96 11.03
C GLY A 135 -2.74 -3.45 10.98
N TYR A 136 -1.81 -4.29 10.51
CA TYR A 136 -0.39 -3.95 10.40
C TYR A 136 -0.12 -2.79 9.41
N VAL A 137 -0.86 -2.69 8.30
CA VAL A 137 -0.71 -1.58 7.34
C VAL A 137 -1.15 -0.27 8.01
N TYR A 138 -2.23 -0.31 8.79
CA TYR A 138 -2.72 0.86 9.52
C TYR A 138 -1.71 1.30 10.58
N GLU A 139 -1.16 0.38 11.36
CA GLU A 139 -0.14 0.71 12.34
C GLU A 139 1.13 1.26 11.68
N ALA A 140 1.56 0.71 10.54
CA ALA A 140 2.69 1.24 9.77
C ALA A 140 2.43 2.69 9.35
N ILE A 141 1.24 2.98 8.79
CA ILE A 141 0.84 4.35 8.41
C ILE A 141 0.87 5.29 9.62
N LYS A 142 0.30 4.89 10.76
CA LYS A 142 0.33 5.70 11.99
C LYS A 142 1.75 6.00 12.44
N MET A 143 2.61 4.98 12.47
CA MET A 143 4.01 5.11 12.86
C MET A 143 4.78 6.04 11.93
N VAL A 144 4.63 5.87 10.61
CA VAL A 144 5.26 6.74 9.61
C VAL A 144 4.79 8.17 9.77
N ARG A 145 3.48 8.42 9.88
CA ARG A 145 2.95 9.79 10.09
C ARG A 145 3.53 10.45 11.33
N ARG A 146 3.60 9.72 12.45
CA ARG A 146 4.20 10.21 13.70
C ARG A 146 5.68 10.56 13.51
N ARG A 147 6.46 9.66 12.90
CA ARG A 147 7.91 9.86 12.68
C ARG A 147 8.24 10.89 11.62
N LEU A 148 7.38 11.09 10.62
CA LEU A 148 7.49 12.19 9.67
C LEU A 148 7.30 13.54 10.35
N ALA A 149 6.58 13.60 11.48
CA ALA A 149 6.30 14.83 12.23
C ALA A 149 5.82 15.98 11.32
N GLY A 150 4.96 15.65 10.35
CA GLY A 150 4.42 16.61 9.38
C GLY A 150 5.43 17.15 8.37
N LYS A 151 6.66 16.62 8.25
CA LYS A 151 7.68 17.11 7.30
C LYS A 151 7.18 17.15 5.85
N VAL A 152 6.56 16.06 5.40
CA VAL A 152 6.01 15.87 4.04
C VAL A 152 4.73 15.03 4.11
N PRO A 153 3.83 15.08 3.10
CA PRO A 153 2.69 14.18 3.00
C PRO A 153 3.12 12.70 2.90
N LEU A 154 2.25 11.81 3.38
CA LEU A 154 2.38 10.37 3.21
C LEU A 154 1.35 9.87 2.19
N ILE A 155 1.83 9.25 1.13
CA ILE A 155 1.02 8.59 0.10
C ILE A 155 0.71 7.16 0.57
N GLY A 156 -0.59 6.84 0.70
CA GLY A 156 -1.10 5.48 0.77
C GLY A 156 -1.49 4.98 -0.61
N PHE A 157 -1.45 3.66 -0.84
CA PHE A 157 -1.86 3.08 -2.12
C PHE A 157 -2.48 1.69 -1.94
N ALA A 158 -3.21 1.26 -2.97
CA ALA A 158 -3.74 -0.09 -3.11
C ALA A 158 -3.70 -0.49 -4.59
N GLY A 159 -3.71 -1.79 -4.87
CA GLY A 159 -3.82 -2.29 -6.25
C GLY A 159 -5.21 -2.05 -6.82
N GLY A 160 -5.29 -1.64 -8.09
CA GLY A 160 -6.56 -1.58 -8.79
C GLY A 160 -7.19 -2.97 -8.96
N PRO A 161 -8.53 -3.10 -8.94
CA PRO A 161 -9.22 -4.40 -9.02
C PRO A 161 -8.76 -5.28 -10.18
N TRP A 162 -8.65 -4.72 -11.39
CA TRP A 162 -8.19 -5.44 -12.57
C TRP A 162 -6.77 -5.98 -12.43
N THR A 163 -5.86 -5.17 -11.87
CA THR A 163 -4.47 -5.57 -11.64
C THR A 163 -4.40 -6.73 -10.65
N LEU A 164 -5.11 -6.62 -9.52
CA LEU A 164 -5.15 -7.67 -8.51
C LEU A 164 -5.72 -8.97 -9.08
N MET A 165 -6.84 -8.88 -9.81
CA MET A 165 -7.42 -10.02 -10.50
C MET A 165 -6.43 -10.68 -11.45
N SER A 166 -5.69 -9.90 -12.25
CA SER A 166 -4.71 -10.43 -13.19
C SER A 166 -3.64 -11.28 -12.48
N TYR A 167 -3.16 -10.84 -11.32
CA TYR A 167 -2.23 -11.63 -10.50
C TYR A 167 -2.87 -12.90 -9.95
N MET A 168 -4.11 -12.79 -9.44
CA MET A 168 -4.83 -13.92 -8.85
C MET A 168 -5.12 -15.02 -9.89
N ILE A 169 -5.33 -14.65 -11.15
CA ILE A 169 -5.61 -15.55 -12.28
C ILE A 169 -4.34 -16.14 -12.91
N GLU A 170 -3.36 -15.29 -13.23
CA GLU A 170 -2.15 -15.75 -13.93
C GLU A 170 -1.14 -16.38 -12.99
N GLY A 171 -1.23 -16.04 -11.71
CA GLY A 171 -0.38 -16.55 -10.64
C GLY A 171 1.07 -16.11 -10.70
N SER A 172 1.40 -15.11 -11.52
CA SER A 172 2.73 -14.50 -11.58
C SER A 172 2.72 -13.11 -12.21
N ASN A 173 3.86 -12.41 -12.17
CA ASN A 173 4.09 -11.19 -12.94
C ASN A 173 3.81 -11.42 -14.43
N MET A 174 2.67 -10.97 -14.93
CA MET A 174 2.38 -11.01 -16.36
C MET A 174 1.79 -9.70 -16.88
N ARG A 175 2.13 -9.36 -18.13
CA ARG A 175 1.74 -8.10 -18.79
C ARG A 175 0.32 -8.12 -19.35
N TYR A 176 -0.29 -9.30 -19.51
CA TYR A 176 -1.64 -9.48 -20.03
C TYR A 176 -2.22 -10.81 -19.56
N ILE A 177 -3.54 -10.85 -19.38
CA ILE A 177 -4.28 -12.07 -19.05
C ILE A 177 -4.31 -12.95 -20.30
N LYS A 178 -3.83 -14.19 -20.18
CA LYS A 178 -3.88 -15.24 -21.20
C LYS A 178 -4.96 -16.27 -20.89
N ARG A 179 -5.38 -16.38 -19.62
CA ARG A 179 -6.38 -17.34 -19.18
C ARG A 179 -7.74 -16.67 -19.10
N GLN A 180 -8.66 -17.13 -19.95
CA GLN A 180 -10.06 -16.77 -19.81
C GLN A 180 -10.69 -17.68 -18.76
N ILE A 181 -11.31 -17.09 -17.75
CA ILE A 181 -12.07 -17.82 -16.73
C ILE A 181 -13.53 -17.37 -16.82
N SER A 182 -14.46 -18.29 -16.72
CA SER A 182 -15.88 -17.98 -16.45
C SER A 182 -16.00 -17.32 -15.06
N GLY A 183 -16.98 -16.43 -14.86
CA GLY A 183 -17.16 -15.75 -13.57
C GLY A 183 -16.22 -14.55 -13.30
N LEU A 184 -15.49 -14.07 -14.31
CA LEU A 184 -14.60 -12.91 -14.23
C LEU A 184 -15.31 -11.66 -13.66
N ASN A 185 -16.59 -11.47 -14.01
CA ASN A 185 -17.41 -10.35 -13.50
C ASN A 185 -17.62 -10.44 -11.99
N GLN A 186 -17.88 -11.62 -11.44
CA GLN A 186 -18.09 -11.81 -9.99
C GLN A 186 -16.81 -11.52 -9.20
N LEU A 187 -15.65 -11.94 -9.72
CA LEU A 187 -14.36 -11.62 -9.13
C LEU A 187 -14.06 -10.11 -9.19
N MET A 188 -14.36 -9.47 -10.32
CA MET A 188 -14.20 -8.03 -10.46
C MET A 188 -15.09 -7.24 -9.52
N GLU A 189 -16.37 -7.60 -9.41
CA GLU A 189 -17.32 -6.99 -8.46
C GLU A 189 -16.82 -7.14 -7.02
N CYS A 190 -16.33 -8.33 -6.64
CA CYS A 190 -15.75 -8.57 -5.34
C CYS A 190 -14.56 -7.63 -5.06
N LEU A 191 -13.59 -7.56 -5.97
CA LEU A 191 -12.43 -6.68 -5.81
C LEU A 191 -12.81 -5.20 -5.83
N GLN A 192 -13.82 -4.81 -6.60
CA GLN A 192 -14.37 -3.46 -6.60
C GLN A 192 -15.04 -3.09 -5.28
N CYS A 193 -15.64 -4.04 -4.55
CA CYS A 193 -16.15 -3.79 -3.20
C CYS A 193 -15.01 -3.72 -2.16
N GLN A 194 -13.98 -4.56 -2.29
CA GLN A 194 -12.93 -4.67 -1.26
C GLN A 194 -11.84 -3.59 -1.35
N VAL A 195 -11.41 -3.21 -2.55
CA VAL A 195 -10.35 -2.19 -2.73
C VAL A 195 -10.72 -0.83 -2.11
N PRO A 196 -11.95 -0.31 -2.27
CA PRO A 196 -12.38 0.91 -1.59
C PRO A 196 -12.44 0.77 -0.07
N ASN A 197 -12.77 -0.39 0.49
CA ASN A 197 -12.75 -0.60 1.94
C ASN A 197 -11.32 -0.49 2.49
N VAL A 198 -10.33 -1.05 1.77
CA VAL A 198 -8.91 -0.90 2.09
C VAL A 198 -8.48 0.57 1.98
N GLY A 199 -8.85 1.25 0.89
CA GLY A 199 -8.54 2.67 0.67
C GLY A 199 -9.18 3.59 1.72
N THR A 200 -10.44 3.36 2.08
CA THR A 200 -11.18 4.12 3.09
C THR A 200 -10.57 3.96 4.47
N ALA A 201 -10.14 2.75 4.81
CA ALA A 201 -9.48 2.50 6.08
C ALA A 201 -8.04 3.07 6.09
N ILE A 202 -7.33 3.12 4.96
CA ILE A 202 -6.03 3.84 4.84
C ILE A 202 -6.26 5.33 5.11
N HIS A 203 -7.37 5.87 4.63
CA HIS A 203 -7.74 7.27 4.75
C HIS A 203 -8.27 7.66 6.14
N SER A 204 -9.03 6.79 6.82
CA SER A 204 -9.60 7.06 8.15
C SER A 204 -8.54 7.28 9.23
N VAL A 205 -7.37 6.65 9.07
CA VAL A 205 -6.17 6.86 9.90
C VAL A 205 -5.42 8.15 9.50
N GLY A 206 -5.64 8.63 8.29
CA GLY A 206 -5.05 9.83 7.71
C GLY A 206 -5.59 11.15 8.29
N GLY A 207 -6.73 11.15 8.98
CA GLY A 207 -7.29 12.36 9.62
C GLY A 207 -7.65 13.49 8.65
N ILE A 208 -7.54 13.28 7.33
CA ILE A 208 -8.01 14.23 6.33
C ILE A 208 -9.46 13.84 6.03
N PRO A 209 -10.46 14.70 6.22
CA PRO A 209 -11.82 14.41 5.80
C PRO A 209 -11.91 14.37 4.28
N ILE A 210 -12.63 13.39 3.74
CA ILE A 210 -13.10 13.41 2.35
C ILE A 210 -14.29 14.37 2.33
N HIS A 211 -14.06 15.62 1.99
CA HIS A 211 -15.15 16.49 1.58
C HIS A 211 -15.48 16.14 0.12
N SER A 212 -16.58 15.43 -0.05
CA SER A 212 -17.36 15.34 -1.29
C SER A 212 -17.87 16.72 -1.70
#